data_AF-A0A953BA41-F1
#
_entry.id   AF-A0A953BA41-F1
#
_cell.length_a   1.000
_cell.length_b   1.000
_cell.length_c   1.000
_cell.angle_alpha   90.00
_cell.angle_beta   90.00
_cell.angle_gamma   90.00
#
_symmetry.space_group_name_H-M   'P 1'
#
loop_
_entity.id
_entity.type
_entity.pdbx_description
1 polymer ?
#
loop_
_entity_poly.entity_id
_entity_poly.type
_entity_poly.pdbx_seq_one_letter_code
_entity_poly.pdbx_strand_id
1 'polypeptide(L)'
;MPRNALDVLVGGQGSSRTSKALKTIGSYWLYATTLYDYLRRVMPFNAPQSLTPDEIYALVAWLLQQNGIVTEDTVLDARSLPRIEMPNRNGFTPDPRPDVP
;
A
#
# COMPACT_ATOMS: atom_id res chain seq x y z
N MET A 1 16.03 9.08 12.00
CA MET A 1 15.03 9.38 10.94
C MET A 1 15.16 10.84 10.58
N PRO A 2 15.50 11.22 9.33
CA PRO A 2 15.45 12.62 8.95
C PRO A 2 13.98 13.06 9.00
N ARG A 3 13.70 14.00 9.92
CA ARG A 3 12.44 14.72 10.03
C ARG A 3 12.38 15.69 8.84
N ASN A 4 11.37 15.54 7.96
CA ASN A 4 10.93 16.48 6.90
C ASN A 4 10.97 15.99 5.43
N ALA A 5 11.13 14.69 5.14
CA ALA A 5 10.77 14.16 3.81
C ALA A 5 9.41 13.47 3.89
N LEU A 6 8.45 13.88 3.06
CA LEU A 6 7.22 13.09 2.86
C LEU A 6 7.59 11.65 2.52
N ASP A 7 6.78 10.69 2.98
CA ASP A 7 7.05 9.27 2.72
C ASP A 7 7.02 8.95 1.22
N VAL A 8 7.91 8.04 0.80
CA VAL A 8 7.93 7.54 -0.57
C VAL A 8 6.87 6.45 -0.73
N LEU A 9 5.89 6.68 -1.61
CA LEU A 9 4.74 5.79 -1.78
C LEU A 9 4.89 4.77 -2.93
N VAL A 10 5.87 4.99 -3.82
CA VAL A 10 6.04 4.24 -5.08
C VAL A 10 7.48 3.77 -5.23
N GLY A 11 7.67 2.58 -5.77
CA GLY A 11 8.99 2.01 -6.07
C GLY A 11 9.49 1.01 -5.02
N GLY A 12 10.75 0.63 -5.09
CA GLY A 12 11.33 -0.36 -4.17
C GLY A 12 11.03 -1.82 -4.50
N GLN A 13 10.40 -2.10 -5.65
CA GLN A 13 10.21 -3.47 -6.14
C GLN A 13 11.56 -4.18 -6.28
N GLY A 14 11.64 -5.43 -5.80
CA GLY A 14 12.87 -6.23 -5.80
C GLY A 14 13.93 -5.79 -4.77
N SER A 15 13.73 -4.70 -4.03
CA SER A 15 14.72 -4.19 -3.06
C SER A 15 14.73 -4.96 -1.73
N SER A 16 13.74 -5.81 -1.46
CA SER A 16 13.49 -6.46 -0.16
C SER A 16 14.66 -7.31 0.36
N ARG A 17 15.53 -7.81 -0.51
CA ARG A 17 16.71 -8.63 -0.14
C ARG A 17 18.01 -7.82 -0.04
N THR A 18 17.93 -6.49 -0.13
CA THR A 18 19.10 -5.60 -0.09
C THR A 18 19.21 -4.92 1.27
N SER A 19 20.42 -4.44 1.60
CA SER A 19 20.66 -3.63 2.81
C SER A 19 19.94 -2.28 2.80
N LYS A 20 19.38 -1.87 1.66
CA LYS A 20 18.63 -0.62 1.47
C LYS A 20 17.22 -0.91 0.96
N ALA A 21 16.54 -1.90 1.56
CA ALA A 21 15.16 -2.22 1.22
C ALA A 21 14.27 -0.98 1.35
N LEU A 22 13.62 -0.59 0.25
CA LEU A 22 12.70 0.52 0.19
C LEU A 22 11.28 -0.01 0.33
N LYS A 23 10.68 0.21 1.49
CA LYS A 23 9.34 -0.28 1.86
C LYS A 23 8.30 0.76 1.46
N THR A 24 7.54 0.46 0.41
CA THR A 24 6.47 1.31 -0.13
C THR A 24 5.18 0.50 -0.21
N ILE A 25 4.11 1.12 -0.73
CA ILE A 25 2.83 0.46 -0.97
C ILE A 25 3.04 -0.79 -1.83
N GLY A 26 3.68 -0.66 -2.99
CA GLY A 26 3.84 -1.78 -3.91
C GLY A 26 4.85 -2.83 -3.46
N SER A 27 5.91 -2.44 -2.75
CA SER A 27 7.01 -3.37 -2.42
C SER A 27 6.81 -4.15 -1.12
N TYR A 28 5.94 -3.67 -0.23
CA TYR A 28 5.86 -4.20 1.14
C TYR A 28 4.43 -4.49 1.61
N TRP A 29 3.41 -3.77 1.16
CA TRP A 29 2.06 -3.97 1.71
C TRP A 29 1.40 -5.25 1.19
N LEU A 30 0.68 -5.94 2.07
CA LEU A 30 0.02 -7.22 1.81
C LEU A 30 -1.31 -7.07 1.06
N TYR A 31 -2.06 -6.00 1.34
CA TYR A 31 -3.44 -5.83 0.91
C TYR A 31 -3.70 -4.40 0.43
N ALA A 32 -4.34 -4.27 -0.72
CA ALA A 32 -4.80 -2.99 -1.25
C ALA A 32 -5.91 -2.37 -0.36
N THR A 33 -6.69 -3.20 0.34
CA THR A 33 -7.73 -2.75 1.28
C THR A 33 -7.15 -1.98 2.47
N THR A 34 -5.93 -2.32 2.91
CA THR A 34 -5.24 -1.56 3.96
C THR A 34 -4.93 -0.13 3.49
N LEU A 35 -4.60 0.07 2.21
CA LEU A 35 -4.37 1.41 1.65
C LEU A 35 -5.65 2.23 1.66
N TYR A 36 -6.79 1.65 1.26
CA TYR A 36 -8.09 2.32 1.34
C TYR A 36 -8.41 2.74 2.79
N ASP A 37 -8.27 1.82 3.75
CA ASP A 37 -8.58 2.11 5.16
C ASP A 37 -7.67 3.21 5.73
N TYR A 38 -6.38 3.18 5.39
CA TYR A 38 -5.42 4.21 5.79
C TYR A 38 -5.78 5.58 5.20
N LEU A 39 -6.04 5.65 3.89
CA LEU A 39 -6.42 6.89 3.23
C LEU A 39 -7.70 7.47 3.83
N ARG A 40 -8.71 6.61 4.07
CA ARG A 40 -9.99 7.03 4.65
C ARG A 40 -9.83 7.62 6.06
N ARG A 41 -9.04 6.97 6.92
CA ARG A 41 -9.01 7.28 8.36
C ARG A 41 -7.99 8.35 8.72
N VAL A 42 -6.87 8.39 8.00
CA VAL A 42 -5.67 9.12 8.42
C VAL A 42 -5.32 10.24 7.44
N MET A 43 -5.78 10.16 6.20
CA MET A 43 -5.42 11.12 5.15
C MET A 43 -6.60 12.01 4.73
N PRO A 44 -6.31 13.21 4.19
CA PRO A 44 -5.01 13.90 4.24
C PRO A 44 -4.61 14.26 5.67
N PHE A 45 -3.30 14.37 5.95
CA PHE A 45 -2.78 14.60 7.31
C PHE A 45 -3.37 15.82 8.03
N ASN A 46 -3.69 16.87 7.29
CA ASN A 46 -4.28 18.10 7.82
C ASN A 46 -5.81 18.09 7.85
N ALA A 47 -6.45 17.08 7.25
CA ALA A 47 -7.91 16.94 7.20
C ALA A 47 -8.34 15.45 7.13
N PRO A 48 -8.08 14.62 8.15
CA PRO A 48 -8.45 13.21 8.11
C PRO A 48 -9.97 13.03 7.89
N GLN A 49 -10.36 11.99 7.16
CA GLN A 49 -11.76 11.67 6.83
C GLN A 49 -12.50 12.73 5.98
N SER A 50 -11.77 13.67 5.37
CA SER A 50 -12.37 14.70 4.50
C SER A 50 -12.72 14.21 3.10
N LEU A 51 -12.14 13.08 2.66
CA LEU A 51 -12.35 12.52 1.33
C LEU A 51 -13.61 11.66 1.28
N THR A 52 -14.33 11.74 0.17
CA THR A 52 -15.46 10.86 -0.15
C THR A 52 -14.98 9.46 -0.52
N PRO A 53 -15.85 8.43 -0.42
CA PRO A 53 -15.49 7.07 -0.84
C PRO A 53 -14.95 6.96 -2.27
N ASP A 54 -15.55 7.70 -3.22
CA ASP A 54 -15.16 7.66 -4.63
C ASP A 54 -13.78 8.28 -4.85
N GLU A 55 -13.48 9.41 -4.18
CA GLU A 55 -12.14 10.01 -4.20
C GLU A 55 -11.09 9.07 -3.62
N ILE A 56 -11.42 8.33 -2.56
CA ILE A 56 -10.50 7.35 -1.98
C ILE A 56 -10.26 6.20 -2.95
N TYR A 57 -11.29 5.63 -3.59
CA TYR A 57 -11.11 4.58 -4.59
C TYR A 57 -10.28 5.05 -5.79
N ALA A 58 -10.50 6.28 -6.26
CA ALA A 58 -9.71 6.88 -7.34
C ALA A 58 -8.23 7.03 -6.94
N LEU A 59 -7.96 7.53 -5.73
CA LEU A 59 -6.59 7.66 -5.22
C LEU A 59 -5.90 6.30 -5.04
N VAL A 60 -6.64 5.29 -4.55
CA VAL A 60 -6.11 3.92 -4.45
C VAL A 60 -5.77 3.38 -5.84
N ALA A 61 -6.67 3.50 -6.82
CA ALA A 61 -6.43 3.04 -8.18
C ALA A 61 -5.20 3.71 -8.78
N TRP A 62 -5.09 5.04 -8.62
CA TRP A 62 -3.94 5.80 -9.07
C TRP A 62 -2.64 5.36 -8.40
N LEU A 63 -2.59 5.19 -7.08
CA LEU A 63 -1.39 4.73 -6.37
C LEU A 63 -0.97 3.30 -6.76
N LEU A 64 -1.94 2.42 -7.00
CA LEU A 64 -1.67 1.06 -7.47
C LEU A 64 -1.14 1.07 -8.92
N GLN A 65 -1.68 1.93 -9.77
CA GLN A 65 -1.20 2.11 -11.15
C GLN A 65 0.23 2.68 -11.17
N GLN A 66 0.55 3.66 -10.32
CA GLN A 66 1.91 4.17 -10.18
C GLN A 66 2.91 3.09 -9.72
N ASN A 67 2.43 2.08 -8.98
CA ASN A 67 3.22 0.91 -8.58
C ASN A 67 3.22 -0.23 -9.61
N GLY A 68 2.56 -0.07 -10.76
CA GLY A 68 2.46 -1.08 -11.83
C GLY A 68 1.60 -2.29 -11.46
N ILE A 69 0.70 -2.16 -10.48
CA ILE A 69 -0.15 -3.25 -9.97
C ILE A 69 -1.45 -3.37 -10.77
N VAL A 70 -1.96 -2.24 -11.26
CA VAL A 70 -3.17 -2.17 -12.07
C VAL A 70 -2.94 -1.28 -13.30
N THR A 71 -3.80 -1.38 -14.30
CA THR A 71 -3.74 -0.55 -15.51
C THR A 71 -4.39 0.82 -15.30
N GLU A 72 -4.12 1.77 -16.19
CA GLU A 72 -4.63 3.15 -16.11
C GLU A 72 -6.16 3.25 -16.22
N ASP A 73 -6.80 2.32 -16.90
CA ASP A 73 -8.25 2.21 -17.06
C ASP A 73 -8.95 1.46 -15.91
N THR A 74 -8.22 1.04 -14.89
CA THR A 74 -8.79 0.29 -13.77
C THR A 74 -9.68 1.18 -12.90
N VAL A 75 -10.97 0.80 -12.80
CA VAL A 75 -11.93 1.40 -11.87
C VAL A 75 -12.12 0.50 -10.65
N LEU A 76 -11.89 1.06 -9.46
CA LEU A 76 -12.01 0.33 -8.20
C LEU A 76 -13.31 0.66 -7.46
N ASP A 77 -13.89 -0.36 -6.84
CA ASP A 77 -15.03 -0.26 -5.95
C ASP A 77 -14.88 -1.23 -4.76
N ALA A 78 -15.90 -1.29 -3.90
CA ALA A 78 -15.91 -2.16 -2.72
C ALA A 78 -15.82 -3.67 -3.06
N ARG A 79 -16.13 -4.07 -4.29
CA ARG A 79 -16.13 -5.46 -4.75
C ARG A 79 -14.86 -5.82 -5.50
N SER A 80 -14.26 -4.88 -6.23
CA SER A 80 -13.04 -5.09 -7.01
C SER A 80 -11.78 -4.87 -6.19
N LEU A 81 -11.74 -3.90 -5.27
CA LEU A 81 -10.56 -3.61 -4.45
C LEU A 81 -10.05 -4.84 -3.64
N PRO A 82 -10.90 -5.64 -2.96
CA PRO A 82 -10.44 -6.82 -2.22
C PRO A 82 -9.88 -7.93 -3.11
N ARG A 83 -10.15 -7.90 -4.42
CA ARG A 83 -9.68 -8.89 -5.39
C ARG A 83 -8.29 -8.58 -5.93
N ILE A 84 -7.74 -7.39 -5.63
CA ILE A 84 -6.38 -7.03 -6.01
C ILE A 84 -5.38 -7.88 -5.22
N GLU A 85 -4.54 -8.62 -5.94
CA GLU A 85 -3.41 -9.34 -5.37
C GLU A 85 -2.16 -8.44 -5.37
N MET A 86 -1.71 -8.04 -4.19
CA MET A 86 -0.50 -7.24 -4.05
C MET A 86 0.75 -8.11 -4.25
N PRO A 87 1.86 -7.57 -4.80
CA PRO A 87 3.08 -8.35 -5.05
C PRO A 87 3.64 -9.04 -3.79
N ASN A 88 3.49 -8.40 -2.62
CA ASN A 88 3.99 -8.94 -1.36
C ASN A 88 2.96 -9.78 -0.59
N ARG A 89 1.86 -10.26 -1.21
CA ARG A 89 0.73 -10.94 -0.53
C ARG A 89 1.13 -12.05 0.44
N ASN A 90 2.22 -12.76 0.15
CA ASN A 90 2.74 -13.88 0.95
C ASN A 90 4.08 -13.57 1.64
N GLY A 91 4.45 -12.28 1.75
CA GLY A 91 5.76 -11.85 2.24
C GLY A 91 5.94 -11.83 3.75
N PHE A 92 4.91 -12.21 4.51
CA PHE A 92 4.95 -12.22 5.97
C PHE A 92 4.53 -13.59 6.49
N THR A 93 5.25 -14.06 7.50
CA THR A 93 4.95 -15.28 8.24
C THR A 93 4.64 -14.93 9.70
N PRO A 94 3.79 -15.70 10.39
CA PRO A 94 3.62 -15.56 11.84
C PRO A 94 4.96 -15.67 12.58
N ASP A 95 5.04 -15.05 13.76
CA ASP A 95 6.22 -15.14 14.63
C ASP A 95 6.42 -16.60 15.07
N PRO A 96 7.54 -17.25 14.72
CA PRO A 96 7.79 -18.64 15.06
C PRO A 96 8.32 -18.86 16.49
N ARG A 97 8.53 -17.80 17.30
CA ARG A 97 9.09 -17.93 18.65
C ARG A 97 8.08 -18.51 19.65
N PRO A 98 8.51 -19.35 20.62
CA PRO A 98 9.90 -19.68 20.97
C PRO A 98 10.51 -20.86 20.19
N ASP A 99 9.77 -21.44 19.24
CA ASP A 99 10.09 -22.74 18.60
C ASP A 99 11.16 -22.64 17.49
N VAL A 100 11.96 -21.56 17.51
CA VAL A 100 13.16 -21.39 16.69
C VAL A 100 14.37 -21.75 17.56
N PRO A 101 15.18 -22.75 17.20
CA PRO A 101 16.43 -23.06 17.89
C PRO A 101 17.37 -21.86 18.04
#